data_AF-A0A933RES0-F1
#
_entry.id   AF-A0A933RES0-F1
#
_cell.length_a   1.000
_cell.length_b   1.000
_cell.length_c   1.000
_cell.angle_alpha   90.00
_cell.angle_beta   90.00
_cell.angle_gamma   90.00
#
_symmetry.space_group_name_H-M   'P 1'
#
loop_
_entity.id
_entity.type
_entity.pdbx_description
1 polymer ?
#
loop_
_entity_poly.entity_id
_entity_poly.type
_entity_poly.pdbx_seq_one_letter_code
_entity_poly.pdbx_strand_id
1 'polypeptide(L)'
;MRGRFGDRRRSDGHGPAPCRVCGGRLAPHLRGRGVELGPAALAPSFHEPGRHGDLVTCVECGAVEQTGLPRGRALRDAYVAVEDDAYLADEPGRRATAARLLDLIAAHVPAGRLLDVGCGHGLLLDEARRRGYDAAGLELSRAAAAHARGVLGLEVHQVALEEFAGAADETFDVVVLADVLEHVDDPVAAIDACLGLLRDGGALCVTTPDPASATARLAGRRWWGYLPAHVVLLPRRTLRELLGARGLVVCEDVPLVRTFPVRRWAGGLAERLGPLGPPLQALAGRLGEDRSFSLSLGDERVVLARRVPVRQAPEPLFEERGHRSRVHIVLPAFHARATIPSVVRELPPRSADRALLVDDASTDATTVAALAGGLDVLRHPVNLGYGAAQKSGYVRALLDGADVLVMVHADDQYDPGLLREMTAPILAGEADVVIGSRLLEDHTAEGGMPRWKWVGNRALTAVENRVLGAHLSEYHSGYRAFSADLLRSIPFLRNADGFVFDQQILAQAAARGARVAEVAIPTRYFEEASSIGLRTSIAYGVRTLGALTRFALDRRGVRWALLRRPAADLAPAPARAAPAAA
;
A
#
# COMPACT_ATOMS: atom_id res chain seq x y z
N MET A 1 51.13 -26.37 24.78
CA MET A 1 50.19 -26.87 23.75
C MET A 1 48.96 -25.99 23.72
N ARG A 2 48.75 -25.26 22.60
CA ARG A 2 47.58 -24.42 22.32
C ARG A 2 46.70 -25.18 21.32
N GLY A 3 45.42 -25.38 21.63
CA GLY A 3 44.42 -25.89 20.69
C GLY A 3 43.56 -24.74 20.17
N ARG A 4 43.76 -24.36 18.89
CA ARG A 4 42.90 -23.42 18.16
C ARG A 4 41.61 -24.14 17.76
N PHE A 5 40.45 -23.61 18.15
CA PHE A 5 39.20 -23.91 17.46
C PHE A 5 39.17 -23.12 16.16
N GLY A 6 39.05 -23.85 15.05
CA GLY A 6 39.19 -23.33 13.69
C GLY A 6 38.09 -22.35 13.33
N ASP A 7 38.50 -21.11 13.08
CA ASP A 7 37.80 -20.15 12.25
C ASP A 7 37.80 -20.68 10.80
N ARG A 8 36.67 -21.23 10.34
CA ARG A 8 36.42 -21.43 8.91
C ARG A 8 35.69 -20.20 8.36
N ARG A 9 36.35 -19.04 8.39
CA ARG A 9 36.13 -18.00 7.38
C ARG A 9 36.61 -18.54 6.04
N ARG A 10 35.68 -19.01 5.21
CA ARG A 10 35.87 -18.94 3.77
C ARG A 10 35.33 -17.59 3.31
N SER A 11 36.25 -16.85 2.73
CA SER A 11 36.09 -15.64 1.94
C SER A 11 35.11 -15.85 0.79
N ASP A 12 34.11 -14.98 0.70
CA ASP A 12 33.68 -14.35 -0.55
C ASP A 12 33.39 -12.88 -0.23
N GLY A 13 34.07 -11.97 -0.95
CA GLY A 13 34.05 -10.53 -0.74
C GLY A 13 32.75 -9.86 -1.21
N HIS A 14 31.61 -10.23 -0.63
CA HIS A 14 30.35 -9.50 -0.77
C HIS A 14 29.79 -9.24 0.63
N GLY A 15 29.52 -7.98 0.96
CA GLY A 15 28.65 -7.68 2.10
C GLY A 15 27.29 -8.39 1.96
N PRO A 16 26.48 -8.47 3.03
CA PRO A 16 25.15 -9.06 2.92
C PRO A 16 24.38 -8.38 1.78
N ALA A 17 23.75 -9.19 0.92
CA ALA A 17 22.96 -8.69 -0.21
C ALA A 17 21.93 -7.65 0.26
N PRO A 18 21.69 -6.58 -0.52
CA PRO A 18 20.66 -5.60 -0.19
C PRO A 18 19.26 -6.24 -0.27
N CYS A 19 18.30 -5.64 0.43
CA CYS A 19 16.90 -6.06 0.35
C CYS A 19 16.38 -5.96 -1.08
N ARG A 20 15.72 -7.00 -1.56
CA ARG A 20 15.17 -7.08 -2.93
C ARG A 20 14.02 -6.12 -3.17
N VAL A 21 13.38 -5.66 -2.10
CA VAL A 21 12.21 -4.78 -2.18
C VAL A 21 12.60 -3.31 -2.23
N CYS A 22 13.57 -2.89 -1.40
CA CYS A 22 13.88 -1.46 -1.24
C CYS A 22 15.38 -1.13 -1.22
N GLY A 23 16.25 -2.09 -1.49
CA GLY A 23 17.71 -1.92 -1.43
C GLY A 23 18.29 -1.74 -0.01
N GLY A 24 17.44 -1.74 1.02
CA GLY A 24 17.84 -1.54 2.42
C GLY A 24 18.66 -2.68 3.01
N ARG A 25 19.23 -2.45 4.20
CA ARG A 25 20.05 -3.47 4.88
C ARG A 25 19.18 -4.60 5.45
N LEU A 26 19.60 -5.84 5.19
CA LEU A 26 19.02 -7.04 5.79
C LEU A 26 19.68 -7.36 7.14
N ALA A 27 18.88 -7.77 8.12
CA ALA A 27 19.32 -8.22 9.43
C ALA A 27 18.84 -9.66 9.69
N PRO A 28 19.61 -10.51 10.39
CA PRO A 28 19.14 -11.83 10.80
C PRO A 28 17.80 -11.75 11.55
N HIS A 29 16.83 -12.59 11.18
CA HIS A 29 15.51 -12.62 11.80
C HIS A 29 15.27 -13.92 12.56
N LEU A 30 15.20 -15.05 11.84
CA LEU A 30 14.92 -16.37 12.41
C LEU A 30 15.77 -17.43 11.72
N ARG A 31 16.29 -18.39 12.48
CA ARG A 31 17.00 -19.55 11.92
C ARG A 31 16.01 -20.66 11.59
N GLY A 32 16.10 -21.16 10.37
CA GLY A 32 15.35 -22.31 9.90
C GLY A 32 16.04 -23.62 10.24
N ARG A 33 15.34 -24.76 10.06
CA ARG A 33 15.98 -26.09 10.14
C ARG A 33 16.57 -26.55 8.81
N GLY A 34 16.41 -25.76 7.75
CA GLY A 34 16.78 -26.12 6.39
C GLY A 34 15.85 -27.17 5.79
N VAL A 35 15.69 -27.13 4.47
CA VAL A 35 15.09 -28.20 3.67
C VAL A 35 15.95 -28.40 2.44
N GLU A 36 16.05 -29.64 1.97
CA GLU A 36 16.61 -29.90 0.65
C GLU A 36 15.63 -29.38 -0.41
N LEU A 37 16.12 -28.48 -1.27
CA LEU A 37 15.27 -27.85 -2.29
C LEU A 37 15.08 -28.82 -3.45
N GLY A 38 13.92 -29.45 -3.49
CA GLY A 38 13.41 -30.20 -4.62
C GLY A 38 12.00 -29.73 -5.01
N PRO A 39 11.45 -30.22 -6.14
CA PRO A 39 10.13 -29.80 -6.61
C PRO A 39 9.02 -29.95 -5.55
N ALA A 40 9.05 -31.04 -4.77
CA ALA A 40 8.06 -31.26 -3.70
C ALA A 40 8.13 -30.19 -2.58
N ALA A 41 9.31 -29.63 -2.29
CA ALA A 41 9.46 -28.59 -1.27
C ALA A 41 8.97 -27.21 -1.75
N LEU A 42 8.79 -27.03 -3.06
CA LEU A 42 8.22 -25.84 -3.68
C LEU A 42 6.70 -25.94 -3.86
N ALA A 43 6.11 -27.12 -3.63
CA ALA A 43 4.68 -27.32 -3.75
C ALA A 43 3.91 -26.46 -2.72
N PRO A 44 2.81 -25.79 -3.13
CA PRO A 44 2.00 -24.99 -2.20
C PRO A 44 1.47 -25.79 -1.00
N SER A 45 1.21 -27.09 -1.17
CA SER A 45 0.74 -27.96 -0.08
C SER A 45 1.86 -28.46 0.85
N PHE A 46 3.12 -28.10 0.61
CA PHE A 46 4.25 -28.47 1.47
C PHE A 46 4.25 -27.64 2.77
N HIS A 47 3.58 -28.15 3.81
CA HIS A 47 3.50 -27.51 5.12
C HIS A 47 4.21 -28.32 6.20
N GLU A 48 5.47 -27.99 6.48
CA GLU A 48 6.21 -28.56 7.61
C GLU A 48 6.75 -27.43 8.53
N PRO A 49 6.06 -27.12 9.66
CA PRO A 49 6.38 -25.97 10.48
C PRO A 49 7.86 -25.90 10.90
N GLY A 50 8.51 -24.77 10.64
CA GLY A 50 9.92 -24.52 10.96
C GLY A 50 10.93 -25.27 10.11
N ARG A 51 10.50 -25.89 9.00
CA ARG A 51 11.37 -26.37 7.93
C ARG A 51 11.35 -25.37 6.77
N HIS A 52 12.12 -24.32 6.96
CA HIS A 52 12.47 -23.31 5.97
C HIS A 52 13.97 -23.02 6.10
N GLY A 53 14.55 -22.30 5.15
CA GLY A 53 15.90 -21.73 5.22
C GLY A 53 16.00 -20.58 6.22
N ASP A 54 17.19 -20.03 6.40
CA ASP A 54 17.38 -18.90 7.31
C ASP A 54 16.69 -17.64 6.78
N LEU A 55 15.97 -16.96 7.68
CA LEU A 55 15.19 -15.76 7.37
C LEU A 55 15.95 -14.51 7.81
N VAL A 56 15.97 -13.52 6.92
CA VAL A 56 16.48 -12.17 7.17
C VAL A 56 15.35 -11.16 7.01
N THR A 57 15.40 -10.05 7.74
CA THR A 57 14.42 -8.96 7.70
C THR A 57 15.09 -7.67 7.26
N CYS A 58 14.45 -6.97 6.33
CA CYS A 58 14.84 -5.61 5.99
C CYS A 58 14.55 -4.65 7.15
N VAL A 59 15.57 -3.90 7.56
CA VAL A 59 15.42 -2.92 8.65
C VAL A 59 14.60 -1.69 8.24
N GLU A 60 14.34 -1.50 6.95
CA GLU A 60 13.62 -0.36 6.37
C GLU A 60 12.18 -0.70 5.98
N CYS A 61 11.97 -1.65 5.05
CA CYS A 61 10.62 -2.01 4.61
C CYS A 61 10.02 -3.18 5.41
N GLY A 62 10.79 -3.85 6.26
CA GLY A 62 10.31 -4.99 7.05
C GLY A 62 10.03 -6.27 6.25
N ALA A 63 10.33 -6.29 4.94
CA ALA A 63 10.26 -7.52 4.14
C ALA A 63 11.10 -8.62 4.78
N VAL A 64 10.56 -9.83 4.81
CA VAL A 64 11.27 -11.04 5.26
C VAL A 64 11.73 -11.80 4.02
N GLU A 65 13.01 -12.06 3.91
CA GLU A 65 13.58 -12.82 2.80
C GLU A 65 14.20 -14.12 3.30
N GLN A 66 14.07 -15.17 2.49
CA GLN A 66 14.69 -16.45 2.74
C GLN A 66 16.04 -16.54 2.02
N THR A 67 17.06 -16.96 2.76
CA THR A 67 18.42 -17.16 2.23
C THR A 67 18.60 -18.60 1.76
N GLY A 68 19.43 -18.80 0.73
CA GLY A 68 19.76 -20.13 0.21
C GLY A 68 18.83 -20.68 -0.88
N LEU A 69 17.79 -19.95 -1.29
CA LEU A 69 16.95 -20.31 -2.43
C LEU A 69 17.60 -19.91 -3.78
N PRO A 70 17.39 -20.70 -4.85
CA PRO A 70 17.69 -20.30 -6.23
C PRO A 70 17.04 -18.95 -6.56
N ARG A 71 17.62 -18.24 -7.54
CA ARG A 71 17.14 -16.94 -8.00
C ARG A 71 16.82 -16.96 -9.50
N GLY A 72 16.04 -15.98 -9.93
CA GLY A 72 15.66 -15.76 -11.33
C GLY A 72 15.25 -17.04 -12.06
N ARG A 73 15.90 -17.31 -13.18
CA ARG A 73 15.59 -18.47 -14.04
C ARG A 73 15.69 -19.80 -13.31
N ALA A 74 16.69 -20.00 -12.44
CA ALA A 74 16.86 -21.27 -11.72
C ALA A 74 15.69 -21.57 -10.78
N LEU A 75 15.12 -20.53 -10.15
CA LEU A 75 13.91 -20.68 -9.34
C LEU A 75 12.71 -21.04 -10.22
N ARG A 76 12.53 -20.33 -11.35
CA ARG A 76 11.44 -20.59 -12.30
C ARG A 76 11.50 -22.01 -12.86
N ASP A 77 12.68 -22.47 -13.26
CA ASP A 77 12.91 -23.83 -13.78
C ASP A 77 12.56 -24.89 -12.73
N ALA A 78 12.81 -24.63 -11.43
CA ALA A 78 12.44 -25.53 -10.36
C ALA A 78 10.91 -25.65 -10.19
N TYR A 79 10.16 -24.56 -10.40
CA TYR A 79 8.69 -24.57 -10.38
C TYR A 79 8.08 -25.38 -11.54
N VAL A 80 8.74 -25.43 -12.70
CA VAL A 80 8.23 -26.17 -13.88
C VAL A 80 8.02 -27.67 -13.58
N ALA A 81 8.85 -28.23 -12.70
CA ALA A 81 8.81 -29.64 -12.31
C ALA A 81 7.95 -29.93 -11.06
N VAL A 82 7.26 -28.93 -10.49
CA VAL A 82 6.43 -29.11 -9.30
C VAL A 82 5.17 -29.90 -9.63
N GLU A 83 4.88 -30.89 -8.79
CA GLU A 83 3.66 -31.69 -8.79
C GLU A 83 3.03 -31.59 -7.39
N ASP A 84 1.71 -31.38 -7.31
CA ASP A 84 1.00 -31.19 -6.03
C ASP A 84 -0.41 -31.78 -6.07
N ASP A 85 -0.51 -33.11 -6.16
CA ASP A 85 -1.81 -33.81 -6.17
C ASP A 85 -2.60 -33.57 -4.87
N ALA A 86 -1.91 -33.34 -3.75
CA ALA A 86 -2.52 -33.02 -2.46
C ALA A 86 -3.30 -31.70 -2.49
N TYR A 87 -3.00 -30.81 -3.44
CA TYR A 87 -3.74 -29.57 -3.65
C TYR A 87 -5.24 -29.83 -3.89
N LEU A 88 -5.55 -30.84 -4.71
CA LEU A 88 -6.92 -31.17 -5.13
C LEU A 88 -7.74 -31.89 -4.05
N ALA A 89 -7.09 -32.45 -3.02
CA ALA A 89 -7.77 -33.16 -1.93
C ALA A 89 -8.78 -32.27 -1.16
N ASP A 90 -8.60 -30.94 -1.19
CA ASP A 90 -9.51 -29.98 -0.55
C ASP A 90 -10.13 -28.99 -1.56
N GLU A 91 -10.36 -29.45 -2.79
CA GLU A 91 -10.97 -28.65 -3.87
C GLU A 91 -12.23 -27.88 -3.43
N PRO A 92 -13.23 -28.46 -2.71
CA PRO A 92 -14.41 -27.72 -2.30
C PRO A 92 -14.10 -26.49 -1.41
N GLY A 93 -13.13 -26.62 -0.50
CA GLY A 93 -12.71 -25.52 0.37
C GLY A 93 -11.93 -24.45 -0.40
N ARG A 94 -11.08 -24.86 -1.35
CA ARG A 94 -10.35 -23.93 -2.23
C ARG A 94 -11.29 -23.16 -3.14
N ARG A 95 -12.28 -23.81 -3.76
CA ARG A 95 -13.33 -23.14 -4.54
C ARG A 95 -14.17 -22.19 -3.69
N ALA A 96 -14.53 -22.57 -2.46
CA ALA A 96 -15.24 -21.68 -1.55
C ALA A 96 -14.40 -20.46 -1.11
N THR A 97 -13.07 -20.59 -1.08
CA THR A 97 -12.14 -19.48 -0.84
C THR A 97 -12.05 -18.58 -2.08
N ALA A 98 -11.89 -19.17 -3.26
CA ALA A 98 -11.87 -18.46 -4.54
C ALA A 98 -13.17 -17.68 -4.79
N ALA A 99 -14.33 -18.29 -4.51
CA ALA A 99 -15.63 -17.64 -4.61
C ALA A 99 -15.70 -16.35 -3.77
N ARG A 100 -15.23 -16.39 -2.51
CA ARG A 100 -15.20 -15.20 -1.64
C ARG A 100 -14.26 -14.11 -2.17
N LEU A 101 -13.11 -14.52 -2.71
CA LEU A 101 -12.17 -13.59 -3.34
C LEU A 101 -12.81 -12.91 -4.56
N LEU A 102 -13.51 -13.69 -5.39
CA LEU A 102 -14.23 -13.19 -6.56
C LEU A 102 -15.44 -12.34 -6.19
N ASP A 103 -16.10 -12.57 -5.05
CA ASP A 103 -17.15 -11.68 -4.53
C ASP A 103 -16.58 -10.30 -4.21
N LEU A 104 -15.40 -10.25 -3.59
CA LEU A 104 -14.70 -8.99 -3.28
C LEU A 104 -14.26 -8.27 -4.57
N ILE A 105 -13.71 -9.01 -5.54
CA ILE A 105 -13.32 -8.45 -6.85
C ILE A 105 -14.55 -7.91 -7.58
N ALA A 106 -15.65 -8.68 -7.62
CA ALA A 106 -16.87 -8.31 -8.34
C ALA A 106 -17.56 -7.06 -7.79
N ALA A 107 -17.36 -6.74 -6.50
CA ALA A 107 -17.83 -5.48 -5.91
C ALA A 107 -17.19 -4.23 -6.54
N HIS A 108 -16.01 -4.39 -7.17
CA HIS A 108 -15.27 -3.29 -7.81
C HIS A 108 -15.19 -3.43 -9.33
N VAL A 109 -15.12 -4.66 -9.85
CA VAL A 109 -15.08 -4.98 -11.28
C VAL A 109 -15.95 -6.21 -11.52
N PRO A 110 -17.25 -6.06 -11.81
CA PRO A 110 -18.19 -7.19 -11.83
C PRO A 110 -18.06 -8.12 -13.03
N ALA A 111 -17.44 -7.66 -14.12
CA ALA A 111 -17.28 -8.41 -15.37
C ALA A 111 -16.06 -7.89 -16.14
N GLY A 112 -15.62 -8.65 -17.14
CA GLY A 112 -14.51 -8.30 -18.02
C GLY A 112 -13.52 -9.45 -18.16
N ARG A 113 -12.30 -9.12 -18.62
CA ARG A 113 -11.22 -10.08 -18.79
C ARG A 113 -10.37 -10.21 -17.52
N LEU A 114 -10.21 -11.43 -17.03
CA LEU A 114 -9.48 -11.74 -15.79
C LEU A 114 -8.25 -12.58 -16.10
N LEU A 115 -7.09 -12.14 -15.60
CA LEU A 115 -5.86 -12.92 -15.59
C LEU A 115 -5.58 -13.46 -14.19
N ASP A 116 -5.50 -14.77 -14.05
CA ASP A 116 -5.05 -15.44 -12.82
C ASP A 116 -3.57 -15.84 -12.96
N VAL A 117 -2.68 -15.08 -12.31
CA VAL A 117 -1.24 -15.34 -12.34
C VAL A 117 -0.90 -16.39 -11.30
N GLY A 118 -0.25 -17.48 -11.71
CA GLY A 118 0.00 -18.65 -10.86
C GLY A 118 -1.29 -19.41 -10.56
N CYS A 119 -2.10 -19.68 -11.59
CA CYS A 119 -3.45 -20.24 -11.42
C CYS A 119 -3.47 -21.68 -10.87
N GLY A 120 -2.31 -22.33 -10.74
CA GLY A 120 -2.18 -23.69 -10.24
C GLY A 120 -3.03 -24.66 -11.06
N HIS A 121 -3.85 -25.45 -10.36
CA HIS A 121 -4.76 -26.40 -10.99
C HIS A 121 -5.99 -25.75 -11.66
N GLY A 122 -6.13 -24.41 -11.61
CA GLY A 122 -7.17 -23.65 -12.31
C GLY A 122 -8.50 -23.50 -11.55
N LEU A 123 -8.54 -23.77 -10.24
CA LEU A 123 -9.80 -23.73 -9.47
C LEU A 123 -10.39 -22.32 -9.36
N LEU A 124 -9.56 -21.29 -9.12
CA LEU A 124 -10.00 -19.89 -9.10
C LEU A 124 -10.43 -19.45 -10.49
N LEU A 125 -9.62 -19.75 -11.50
CA LEU A 125 -9.90 -19.45 -12.89
C LEU A 125 -11.22 -20.07 -13.39
N ASP A 126 -11.51 -21.32 -13.04
CA ASP A 126 -12.80 -21.96 -13.36
C ASP A 126 -13.98 -21.28 -12.65
N GLU A 127 -13.81 -20.88 -11.39
CA GLU A 127 -14.84 -20.14 -10.65
C GLU A 127 -15.09 -18.75 -11.26
N ALA A 128 -14.04 -18.06 -11.73
CA ALA A 128 -14.16 -16.80 -12.45
C ALA A 128 -14.93 -16.99 -13.78
N ARG A 129 -14.58 -18.01 -14.56
CA ARG A 129 -15.30 -18.36 -15.80
C ARG A 129 -16.79 -18.65 -15.54
N ARG A 130 -17.12 -19.39 -14.47
CA ARG A 130 -18.53 -19.66 -14.08
C ARG A 130 -19.32 -18.40 -13.73
N ARG A 131 -18.64 -17.35 -13.28
CA ARG A 131 -19.21 -16.03 -12.99
C ARG A 131 -19.27 -15.11 -14.22
N GLY A 132 -18.84 -15.58 -15.39
CA GLY A 132 -18.93 -14.86 -16.66
C GLY A 132 -17.73 -13.98 -16.99
N TYR A 133 -16.60 -14.11 -16.28
CA TYR A 133 -15.35 -13.47 -16.72
C TYR A 133 -14.79 -14.19 -17.94
N ASP A 134 -14.20 -13.41 -18.85
CA ASP A 134 -13.30 -13.94 -19.88
C ASP A 134 -11.94 -14.22 -19.21
N ALA A 135 -11.70 -15.48 -18.86
CA ALA A 135 -10.69 -15.85 -17.87
C ALA A 135 -9.52 -16.60 -18.51
N ALA A 136 -8.31 -16.05 -18.37
CA ALA A 136 -7.05 -16.68 -18.75
C ALA A 136 -6.12 -16.85 -17.54
N GLY A 137 -5.26 -17.87 -17.55
CA GLY A 137 -4.31 -18.15 -16.47
C GLY A 137 -2.86 -18.20 -16.92
N LEU A 138 -1.93 -17.89 -16.02
CA LEU A 138 -0.49 -18.18 -16.18
C LEU A 138 -0.07 -19.23 -15.15
N GLU A 139 0.66 -20.26 -15.55
CA GLU A 139 1.15 -21.30 -14.63
C GLU A 139 2.49 -21.88 -15.09
N LEU A 140 3.45 -22.03 -14.19
CA LEU A 140 4.77 -22.58 -14.51
C LEU A 140 4.81 -24.11 -14.46
N SER A 141 4.16 -24.72 -13.47
CA SER A 141 4.07 -26.17 -13.30
C SER A 141 3.42 -26.83 -14.51
N ARG A 142 4.13 -27.76 -15.14
CA ARG A 142 3.59 -28.56 -16.25
C ARG A 142 2.36 -29.34 -15.83
N ALA A 143 2.41 -29.96 -14.65
CA ALA A 143 1.33 -30.81 -14.15
C ALA A 143 0.06 -30.00 -13.87
N ALA A 144 0.19 -28.86 -13.16
CA ALA A 144 -0.96 -28.04 -12.81
C ALA A 144 -1.58 -27.36 -14.06
N ALA A 145 -0.75 -26.86 -14.98
CA ALA A 145 -1.21 -26.32 -16.26
C ALA A 145 -1.91 -27.38 -17.14
N ALA A 146 -1.38 -28.61 -17.16
CA ALA A 146 -2.00 -29.72 -17.88
C ALA A 146 -3.37 -30.08 -17.29
N HIS A 147 -3.51 -30.09 -15.96
CA HIS A 147 -4.80 -30.26 -15.30
C HIS A 147 -5.80 -29.17 -15.70
N ALA A 148 -5.42 -27.90 -15.58
CA ALA A 148 -6.30 -26.77 -15.90
C ALA A 148 -6.79 -26.79 -17.36
N ARG A 149 -5.91 -27.12 -18.31
CA ARG A 149 -6.26 -27.24 -19.73
C ARG A 149 -7.08 -28.50 -20.04
N GLY A 150 -6.60 -29.66 -19.60
CA GLY A 150 -7.14 -30.96 -19.99
C GLY A 150 -8.40 -31.36 -19.23
N VAL A 151 -8.48 -31.04 -17.94
CA VAL A 151 -9.60 -31.44 -17.07
C VAL A 151 -10.67 -30.35 -17.01
N LEU A 152 -10.26 -29.08 -16.85
CA LEU A 152 -11.20 -27.96 -16.70
C LEU A 152 -11.50 -27.21 -18.00
N GLY A 153 -10.74 -27.45 -19.08
CA GLY A 153 -10.91 -26.81 -20.37
C GLY A 153 -10.67 -25.30 -20.31
N LEU A 154 -9.65 -24.86 -19.55
CA LEU A 154 -9.33 -23.45 -19.34
C LEU A 154 -8.22 -22.97 -20.28
N GLU A 155 -8.26 -21.68 -20.64
CA GLU A 155 -7.15 -21.00 -21.30
C GLU A 155 -6.04 -20.75 -20.26
N VAL A 156 -4.92 -21.47 -20.39
CA VAL A 156 -3.76 -21.30 -19.51
C VAL A 156 -2.51 -21.22 -20.37
N HIS A 157 -1.64 -20.25 -20.10
CA HIS A 157 -0.34 -20.07 -20.74
C HIS A 157 0.77 -20.57 -19.80
N GLN A 158 1.65 -21.44 -20.30
CA GLN A 158 2.72 -22.00 -19.48
C GLN A 158 3.97 -21.12 -19.59
N VAL A 159 3.92 -19.95 -18.96
CA VAL A 159 4.91 -18.88 -19.13
C VAL A 159 5.02 -18.05 -17.86
N ALA A 160 6.18 -17.44 -17.63
CA ALA A 160 6.36 -16.53 -16.50
C ALA A 160 5.60 -15.21 -16.74
N LEU A 161 5.19 -14.57 -15.65
CA LEU A 161 4.48 -13.28 -15.69
C LEU A 161 5.25 -12.22 -16.49
N GLU A 162 6.56 -12.09 -16.26
CA GLU A 162 7.35 -11.04 -16.91
C GLU A 162 7.50 -11.28 -18.41
N GLU A 163 7.57 -12.54 -18.83
CA GLU A 163 7.65 -12.92 -20.24
C GLU A 163 6.31 -12.70 -20.93
N PHE A 164 5.20 -13.07 -20.28
CA PHE A 164 3.86 -12.78 -20.79
C PHE A 164 3.61 -11.27 -20.91
N ALA A 165 3.91 -10.50 -19.87
CA ALA A 165 3.74 -9.05 -19.87
C ALA A 165 4.60 -8.34 -20.92
N GLY A 166 5.80 -8.86 -21.21
CA GLY A 166 6.68 -8.31 -22.24
C GLY A 166 6.25 -8.59 -23.68
N ALA A 167 5.37 -9.57 -23.91
CA ALA A 167 4.89 -9.97 -25.23
C ALA A 167 3.38 -9.71 -25.44
N ALA A 168 2.64 -9.39 -24.39
CA ALA A 168 1.21 -9.19 -24.45
C ALA A 168 0.85 -7.85 -25.11
N ASP A 169 0.04 -7.91 -26.17
CA ASP A 169 -0.63 -6.76 -26.77
C ASP A 169 -2.01 -6.47 -26.13
N GLU A 170 -2.40 -7.31 -25.17
CA GLU A 170 -3.73 -7.31 -24.57
C GLU A 170 -3.71 -6.81 -23.12
N THR A 171 -4.81 -6.18 -22.70
CA THR A 171 -5.00 -5.70 -21.32
C THR A 171 -6.14 -6.42 -20.63
N PHE A 172 -6.13 -6.42 -19.30
CA PHE A 172 -7.08 -7.10 -18.43
C PHE A 172 -7.83 -6.10 -17.55
N ASP A 173 -9.09 -6.44 -17.28
CA ASP A 173 -9.94 -5.78 -16.29
C ASP A 173 -9.49 -6.09 -14.86
N VAL A 174 -9.09 -7.35 -14.65
CA VAL A 174 -8.66 -7.87 -13.36
C VAL A 174 -7.39 -8.68 -13.54
N VAL A 175 -6.38 -8.44 -12.72
CA VAL A 175 -5.21 -9.30 -12.58
C VAL A 175 -5.17 -9.79 -11.13
N VAL A 176 -5.06 -11.09 -10.93
CA VAL A 176 -5.04 -11.74 -9.61
C VAL A 176 -3.67 -12.40 -9.39
N LEU A 177 -3.08 -12.15 -8.22
CA LEU A 177 -1.94 -12.90 -7.68
C LEU A 177 -2.39 -13.51 -6.36
N ALA A 178 -2.92 -14.72 -6.41
CA ALA A 178 -3.38 -15.43 -5.23
C ALA A 178 -2.27 -16.35 -4.68
N ASP A 179 -1.61 -15.93 -3.61
CA ASP A 179 -0.50 -16.67 -2.98
C ASP A 179 0.67 -16.90 -3.95
N VAL A 180 1.05 -15.84 -4.69
CA VAL A 180 2.12 -15.88 -5.71
C VAL A 180 3.24 -14.89 -5.43
N LEU A 181 2.91 -13.72 -4.88
CA LEU A 181 3.88 -12.63 -4.72
C LEU A 181 5.01 -13.00 -3.76
N GLU A 182 4.76 -13.90 -2.83
CA GLU A 182 5.74 -14.44 -1.90
C GLU A 182 6.67 -15.49 -2.52
N HIS A 183 6.30 -16.05 -3.68
CA HIS A 183 7.05 -17.07 -4.41
C HIS A 183 7.99 -16.49 -5.48
N VAL A 184 7.81 -15.22 -5.87
CA VAL A 184 8.63 -14.58 -6.90
C VAL A 184 9.94 -14.02 -6.34
N ASP A 185 10.97 -14.02 -7.19
CA ASP A 185 12.31 -13.54 -6.85
C ASP A 185 12.35 -12.01 -6.65
N ASP A 186 11.61 -11.29 -7.49
CA ASP A 186 11.46 -9.83 -7.50
C ASP A 186 9.96 -9.44 -7.48
N PRO A 187 9.37 -9.22 -6.29
CA PRO A 187 7.96 -8.85 -6.18
C PRO A 187 7.66 -7.44 -6.70
N VAL A 188 8.68 -6.57 -6.81
CA VAL A 188 8.53 -5.21 -7.32
C VAL A 188 8.32 -5.27 -8.84
N ALA A 189 9.18 -6.02 -9.54
CA ALA A 189 9.03 -6.27 -10.97
C ALA A 189 7.73 -7.03 -11.32
N ALA A 190 7.31 -7.98 -10.48
CA ALA A 190 6.04 -8.67 -10.66
C ALA A 190 4.84 -7.71 -10.60
N ILE A 191 4.82 -6.80 -9.61
CA ILE A 191 3.79 -5.76 -9.54
C ILE A 191 3.83 -4.88 -10.80
N ASP A 192 5.02 -4.43 -11.23
CA ASP A 192 5.17 -3.61 -12.44
C ASP A 192 4.66 -4.31 -13.72
N ALA A 193 4.93 -5.61 -13.86
CA ALA A 193 4.39 -6.42 -14.95
C ALA A 193 2.85 -6.49 -14.92
N CYS A 194 2.26 -6.67 -13.74
CA CYS A 194 0.81 -6.64 -13.58
C CYS A 194 0.20 -5.27 -13.94
N LEU A 195 0.86 -4.16 -13.58
CA LEU A 195 0.41 -2.83 -13.99
C LEU A 195 0.44 -2.64 -15.52
N GLY A 196 1.45 -3.19 -16.20
CA GLY A 196 1.53 -3.17 -17.67
C GLY A 196 0.37 -3.89 -18.34
N LEU A 197 -0.14 -4.95 -17.69
CA LEU A 197 -1.28 -5.74 -18.17
C LEU A 197 -2.65 -5.16 -17.80
N LEU A 198 -2.72 -4.20 -16.86
CA LEU A 198 -4.00 -3.65 -16.41
C LEU A 198 -4.47 -2.50 -17.29
N ARG A 199 -5.74 -2.54 -17.72
CA ARG A 199 -6.37 -1.38 -18.37
C ARG A 199 -6.65 -0.25 -17.38
N ASP A 200 -6.86 0.96 -17.89
CA ASP A 200 -7.36 2.06 -17.07
C ASP A 200 -8.73 1.70 -16.49
N GLY A 201 -8.91 1.90 -15.19
CA GLY A 201 -10.08 1.44 -14.46
C GLY A 201 -10.10 -0.07 -14.22
N GLY A 202 -8.97 -0.78 -14.35
CA GLY A 202 -8.81 -2.19 -13.94
C GLY A 202 -8.46 -2.36 -12.45
N ALA A 203 -8.42 -3.61 -11.97
CA ALA A 203 -8.10 -3.95 -10.59
C ALA A 203 -6.98 -5.00 -10.47
N LEU A 204 -6.02 -4.75 -9.58
CA LEU A 204 -5.02 -5.71 -9.12
C LEU A 204 -5.47 -6.30 -7.79
N CYS A 205 -5.62 -7.62 -7.72
CA CYS A 205 -5.93 -8.32 -6.48
C CYS A 205 -4.72 -9.16 -6.05
N VAL A 206 -4.19 -8.91 -4.85
CA VAL A 206 -3.07 -9.68 -4.29
C VAL A 206 -3.51 -10.35 -3.00
N THR A 207 -3.32 -11.67 -2.90
CA THR A 207 -3.34 -12.38 -1.62
C THR A 207 -1.93 -12.81 -1.26
N THR A 208 -1.54 -12.55 0.00
CA THR A 208 -0.22 -12.92 0.52
C THR A 208 -0.27 -13.05 2.04
N PRO A 209 0.56 -13.92 2.63
CA PRO A 209 0.81 -13.92 4.07
C PRO A 209 1.42 -12.59 4.54
N ASP A 210 1.07 -12.15 5.75
CA ASP A 210 1.60 -10.95 6.40
C ASP A 210 2.55 -11.31 7.57
N PRO A 211 3.88 -11.22 7.35
CA PRO A 211 4.87 -11.54 8.40
C PRO A 211 4.83 -10.53 9.56
N ALA A 212 4.16 -9.38 9.39
CA ALA A 212 4.00 -8.39 10.46
C ALA A 212 2.77 -8.63 11.35
N SER A 213 1.95 -9.65 11.04
CA SER A 213 0.75 -9.99 11.81
C SER A 213 1.05 -10.46 13.23
N ALA A 214 0.08 -10.31 14.13
CA ALA A 214 0.22 -10.78 15.52
C ALA A 214 0.41 -12.30 15.58
N THR A 215 -0.31 -13.04 14.75
CA THR A 215 -0.21 -14.50 14.63
C THR A 215 1.19 -14.93 14.17
N ALA A 216 1.77 -14.27 13.16
CA ALA A 216 3.15 -14.55 12.73
C ALA A 216 4.17 -14.31 13.85
N ARG A 217 4.05 -13.18 14.56
CA ARG A 217 4.94 -12.83 15.68
C ARG A 217 4.85 -13.83 16.83
N LEU A 218 3.64 -14.30 17.15
CA LEU A 218 3.42 -15.27 18.22
C LEU A 218 3.94 -16.66 17.84
N ALA A 219 3.69 -17.10 16.59
CA ALA A 219 4.13 -18.40 16.12
C ALA A 219 5.65 -18.47 15.85
N GLY A 220 6.30 -17.33 15.63
CA GLY A 220 7.74 -17.23 15.41
C GLY A 220 8.19 -18.14 14.26
N ARG A 221 9.27 -18.91 14.46
CA ARG A 221 9.82 -19.83 13.44
C ARG A 221 8.85 -20.95 13.00
N ARG A 222 7.73 -21.15 13.70
CA ARG A 222 6.73 -22.18 13.38
C ARG A 222 5.52 -21.60 12.67
N TRP A 223 5.55 -20.32 12.32
CA TRP A 223 4.47 -19.73 11.54
C TRP A 223 4.37 -20.43 10.18
N TRP A 224 3.16 -20.82 9.82
CA TRP A 224 2.88 -21.62 8.61
C TRP A 224 3.23 -20.87 7.32
N GLY A 225 3.21 -19.53 7.34
CA GLY A 225 3.62 -18.69 6.22
C GLY A 225 5.13 -18.67 5.97
N TYR A 226 5.95 -19.35 6.78
CA TYR A 226 7.37 -19.56 6.50
C TYR A 226 7.57 -20.93 5.84
N LEU A 227 7.30 -20.99 4.53
CA LEU A 227 7.53 -22.16 3.69
C LEU A 227 8.88 -22.09 2.98
N PRO A 228 9.49 -23.22 2.60
CA PRO A 228 10.66 -23.21 1.74
C PRO A 228 10.47 -22.44 0.43
N ALA A 229 9.27 -22.52 -0.14
CA ALA A 229 8.92 -21.87 -1.39
C ALA A 229 8.84 -20.33 -1.29
N HIS A 230 8.64 -19.78 -0.09
CA HIS A 230 8.43 -18.35 0.11
C HIS A 230 9.78 -17.60 0.11
N VAL A 231 10.04 -16.90 -0.98
CA VAL A 231 11.27 -16.16 -1.23
C VAL A 231 11.27 -14.82 -0.51
N VAL A 232 10.19 -14.04 -0.67
CA VAL A 232 10.04 -12.68 -0.14
C VAL A 232 8.64 -12.47 0.43
N LEU A 233 8.52 -12.32 1.74
CA LEU A 233 7.25 -12.00 2.39
C LEU A 233 7.14 -10.51 2.67
N LEU A 234 6.10 -9.88 2.13
CA LEU A 234 5.86 -8.44 2.25
C LEU A 234 4.92 -8.14 3.43
N PRO A 235 5.34 -7.31 4.40
CA PRO A 235 4.42 -6.75 5.39
C PRO A 235 3.28 -6.00 4.72
N ARG A 236 2.08 -6.10 5.30
CA ARG A 236 0.87 -5.40 4.81
C ARG A 236 1.12 -3.94 4.41
N ARG A 237 1.83 -3.17 5.25
CA ARG A 237 2.10 -1.73 4.99
C ARG A 237 3.02 -1.50 3.80
N THR A 238 3.95 -2.42 3.58
CA THR A 238 4.93 -2.36 2.48
C THR A 238 4.25 -2.70 1.17
N LEU A 239 3.37 -3.71 1.15
CA LEU A 239 2.56 -4.00 -0.03
C LEU A 239 1.69 -2.79 -0.42
N ARG A 240 0.95 -2.19 0.54
CA ARG A 240 0.16 -0.96 0.29
C ARG A 240 1.01 0.18 -0.28
N GLU A 241 2.21 0.37 0.27
CA GLU A 241 3.13 1.40 -0.19
C GLU A 241 3.62 1.14 -1.61
N LEU A 242 4.01 -0.10 -1.95
CA LEU A 242 4.47 -0.45 -3.30
C LEU A 242 3.36 -0.23 -4.34
N LEU A 243 2.12 -0.63 -4.03
CA LEU A 243 0.96 -0.42 -4.89
C LEU A 243 0.63 1.07 -5.03
N GLY A 244 0.55 1.78 -3.90
CA GLY A 244 0.26 3.22 -3.87
C GLY A 244 1.29 4.04 -4.62
N ALA A 245 2.59 3.73 -4.50
CA ALA A 245 3.65 4.47 -5.17
C ALA A 245 3.61 4.36 -6.70
N ARG A 246 2.95 3.33 -7.23
CA ARG A 246 2.73 3.12 -8.66
C ARG A 246 1.43 3.76 -9.17
N GLY A 247 0.79 4.59 -8.35
CA GLY A 247 -0.45 5.27 -8.69
C GLY A 247 -1.71 4.41 -8.58
N LEU A 248 -1.63 3.20 -7.99
CA LEU A 248 -2.82 2.42 -7.70
C LEU A 248 -3.50 2.92 -6.42
N VAL A 249 -4.83 2.97 -6.45
CA VAL A 249 -5.65 3.32 -5.29
C VAL A 249 -6.05 2.04 -4.56
N VAL A 250 -5.57 1.82 -3.34
CA VAL A 250 -5.91 0.63 -2.54
C VAL A 250 -7.31 0.76 -1.98
N CYS A 251 -8.26 0.00 -2.53
CA CYS A 251 -9.68 0.07 -2.19
C CYS A 251 -10.08 -0.93 -1.11
N GLU A 252 -9.49 -2.14 -1.13
CA GLU A 252 -9.72 -3.14 -0.10
C GLU A 252 -8.40 -3.59 0.52
N ASP A 253 -8.44 -3.80 1.82
CA ASP A 253 -7.35 -4.38 2.58
C ASP A 253 -7.97 -5.10 3.77
N VAL A 254 -8.26 -6.38 3.56
CA VAL A 254 -9.06 -7.21 4.47
C VAL A 254 -8.33 -8.52 4.78
N PRO A 255 -8.61 -9.18 5.93
CA PRO A 255 -8.06 -10.49 6.20
C PRO A 255 -8.57 -11.50 5.16
N LEU A 256 -7.70 -12.35 4.61
CA LEU A 256 -8.14 -13.47 3.79
C LEU A 256 -8.88 -14.49 4.68
N VAL A 257 -10.04 -14.94 4.22
CA VAL A 257 -10.83 -15.97 4.87
C VAL A 257 -10.63 -17.27 4.09
N ARG A 258 -9.97 -18.25 4.69
CA ARG A 258 -9.81 -19.57 4.07
C ARG A 258 -10.92 -20.50 4.50
N THR A 259 -11.38 -21.35 3.58
CA THR A 259 -12.31 -22.45 3.87
C THR A 259 -11.55 -23.76 3.84
N PHE A 260 -11.48 -24.44 4.99
CA PHE A 260 -10.84 -25.75 5.11
C PHE A 260 -11.69 -26.72 5.93
N PRO A 261 -11.51 -28.04 5.72
CA PRO A 261 -12.06 -29.06 6.60
C PRO A 261 -11.57 -28.92 8.05
N VAL A 262 -12.39 -29.35 9.01
CA VAL A 262 -12.09 -29.34 10.45
C VAL A 262 -10.74 -30.01 10.74
N ARG A 263 -10.44 -31.13 10.07
CA ARG A 263 -9.15 -31.84 10.23
C ARG A 263 -7.94 -30.93 9.96
N ARG A 264 -7.99 -30.08 8.93
CA ARG A 264 -6.89 -29.19 8.55
C ARG A 264 -6.77 -28.02 9.52
N TRP A 265 -7.89 -27.44 9.96
CA TRP A 265 -7.88 -26.41 11.00
C TRP A 265 -7.29 -26.93 12.32
N ALA A 266 -7.72 -28.12 12.73
CA ALA A 266 -7.24 -28.74 13.95
C ALA A 266 -5.76 -29.13 13.87
N GLY A 267 -5.31 -29.65 12.72
CA GLY A 267 -3.90 -29.91 12.44
C GLY A 267 -3.06 -28.64 12.59
N GLY A 268 -3.43 -27.56 11.88
CA GLY A 268 -2.71 -26.29 11.95
C GLY A 268 -2.76 -25.62 13.32
N LEU A 269 -3.82 -25.79 14.11
CA LEU A 269 -3.89 -25.26 15.48
C LEU A 269 -3.06 -26.11 16.46
N ALA A 270 -3.11 -27.43 16.33
CA ALA A 270 -2.29 -28.36 17.11
C ALA A 270 -0.80 -28.11 16.90
N GLU A 271 -0.41 -27.84 15.65
CA GLU A 271 0.95 -27.44 15.29
C GLU A 271 1.39 -26.12 15.93
N ARG A 272 0.48 -25.21 16.26
CA ARG A 272 0.78 -23.94 16.95
C ARG A 272 0.88 -24.12 18.46
N LEU A 273 0.02 -24.96 19.05
CA LEU A 273 -0.12 -25.12 20.50
C LEU A 273 0.78 -26.21 21.12
N GLY A 274 1.52 -26.95 20.30
CA GLY A 274 2.56 -27.87 20.77
C GLY A 274 1.97 -29.02 21.63
N PRO A 275 2.30 -29.14 22.93
CA PRO A 275 1.80 -30.21 23.80
C PRO A 275 0.28 -30.30 23.90
N LEU A 276 -0.44 -29.19 23.65
CA LEU A 276 -1.90 -29.15 23.64
C LEU A 276 -2.51 -29.58 22.29
N GLY A 277 -1.69 -29.96 21.31
CA GLY A 277 -2.14 -30.35 19.98
C GLY A 277 -2.93 -31.66 19.91
N PRO A 278 -2.45 -32.77 20.50
CA PRO A 278 -3.16 -34.04 20.49
C PRO A 278 -4.61 -33.99 21.04
N PRO A 279 -4.91 -33.33 22.19
CA PRO A 279 -6.29 -33.24 22.66
C PRO A 279 -7.19 -32.41 21.75
N LEU A 280 -6.66 -31.41 21.04
CA LEU A 280 -7.41 -30.64 20.04
C LEU A 280 -7.73 -31.44 18.79
N GLN A 281 -6.79 -32.26 18.31
CA GLN A 281 -7.04 -33.17 17.19
C GLN A 281 -8.11 -34.21 17.55
N ALA A 282 -8.07 -34.76 18.77
CA ALA A 282 -9.10 -35.68 19.25
C ALA A 282 -10.48 -35.02 19.36
N LEU A 283 -10.56 -33.74 19.76
CA LEU A 283 -11.80 -32.97 19.77
C LEU A 283 -12.31 -32.71 18.34
N ALA A 284 -11.42 -32.42 17.41
CA ALA A 284 -11.76 -32.18 16.01
C ALA A 284 -12.35 -33.41 15.33
N GLY A 285 -11.83 -34.62 15.62
CA GLY A 285 -12.41 -35.88 15.15
C GLY A 285 -13.88 -36.07 15.57
N ARG A 286 -14.29 -35.50 16.72
CA ARG A 286 -15.69 -35.55 17.19
C ARG A 286 -16.63 -34.56 16.50
N LEU A 287 -16.09 -33.52 15.85
CA LEU A 287 -16.87 -32.48 15.18
C LEU A 287 -17.24 -32.86 13.72
N GLY A 288 -16.71 -33.98 13.21
CA GLY A 288 -16.87 -34.45 11.84
C GLY A 288 -15.77 -33.89 10.94
N GLU A 289 -14.81 -34.75 10.55
CA GLU A 289 -13.55 -34.36 9.90
C GLU A 289 -13.74 -33.69 8.53
N ASP A 290 -14.83 -34.02 7.83
CA ASP A 290 -15.16 -33.48 6.50
C ASP A 290 -15.97 -32.18 6.53
N ARG A 291 -16.45 -31.75 7.70
CA ARG A 291 -17.14 -30.46 7.80
C ARG A 291 -16.12 -29.34 7.53
N SER A 292 -16.49 -28.39 6.67
CA SER A 292 -15.62 -27.25 6.35
C SER A 292 -16.09 -25.98 7.06
N PHE A 293 -15.14 -25.20 7.57
CA PHE A 293 -15.40 -23.89 8.17
C PHE A 293 -14.52 -22.83 7.54
N SER A 294 -15.06 -21.61 7.49
CA SER A 294 -14.39 -20.44 6.94
C SER A 294 -13.88 -19.56 8.09
N LEU A 295 -12.58 -19.33 8.14
CA LEU A 295 -11.93 -18.58 9.22
C LEU A 295 -10.78 -17.74 8.66
N SER A 296 -10.52 -16.60 9.29
CA SER A 296 -9.28 -15.85 9.12
C SER A 296 -8.53 -15.77 10.44
N LEU A 297 -7.21 -16.00 10.41
CA LEU A 297 -6.32 -15.81 11.54
C LEU A 297 -5.61 -14.44 11.52
N GLY A 298 -5.98 -13.58 10.56
CA GLY A 298 -5.45 -12.22 10.42
C GLY A 298 -4.00 -12.13 9.99
N ASP A 299 -3.41 -13.23 9.53
CA ASP A 299 -2.03 -13.36 9.06
C ASP A 299 -1.91 -13.53 7.54
N GLU A 300 -3.02 -13.39 6.84
CA GLU A 300 -3.11 -13.34 5.40
C GLU A 300 -4.01 -12.18 5.02
N ARG A 301 -3.69 -11.51 3.92
CA ARG A 301 -4.39 -10.31 3.50
C ARG A 301 -4.83 -10.46 2.06
N VAL A 302 -6.01 -9.91 1.77
CA VAL A 302 -6.42 -9.56 0.42
C VAL A 302 -6.25 -8.06 0.27
N VAL A 303 -5.44 -7.63 -0.69
CA VAL A 303 -5.28 -6.22 -1.06
C VAL A 303 -5.77 -6.05 -2.49
N LEU A 304 -6.86 -5.29 -2.66
CA LEU A 304 -7.41 -4.94 -3.96
C LEU A 304 -7.09 -3.48 -4.25
N ALA A 305 -6.41 -3.21 -5.35
CA ALA A 305 -6.03 -1.87 -5.77
C ALA A 305 -6.49 -1.56 -7.19
N ARG A 306 -6.96 -0.34 -7.42
CA ARG A 306 -7.60 0.10 -8.66
C ARG A 306 -6.67 1.04 -9.42
N ARG A 307 -6.53 0.82 -10.73
CA ARG A 307 -5.84 1.75 -11.63
C ARG A 307 -6.80 2.86 -12.00
N VAL A 308 -6.80 3.96 -11.24
CA VAL A 308 -7.73 5.07 -11.45
C VAL A 308 -7.12 6.08 -12.43
N PRO A 309 -7.73 6.32 -13.60
CA PRO A 309 -7.23 7.33 -14.52
C PRO A 309 -7.51 8.75 -13.99
N VAL A 310 -6.63 9.70 -14.30
CA VAL A 310 -6.89 11.12 -14.10
C VAL A 310 -7.71 11.63 -15.28
N ARG A 311 -8.87 12.21 -15.00
CA ARG A 311 -9.70 12.89 -15.99
C ARG A 311 -9.19 14.32 -16.14
N GLN A 312 -8.75 14.67 -17.34
CA GLN A 312 -8.26 16.01 -17.63
C GLN A 312 -9.45 16.98 -17.80
N ALA A 313 -9.30 18.21 -17.31
CA ALA A 313 -10.27 19.26 -17.61
C ALA A 313 -10.23 19.64 -19.11
N PRO A 314 -11.38 19.92 -19.76
CA PRO A 314 -11.39 20.37 -21.15
C PRO A 314 -10.64 21.69 -21.37
N GLU A 315 -10.77 22.60 -20.41
CA GLU A 315 -10.07 23.89 -20.38
C GLU A 315 -9.33 23.98 -19.04
N PRO A 316 -8.05 23.58 -18.98
CA PRO A 316 -7.28 23.59 -17.75
C PRO A 316 -7.18 24.99 -17.13
N LEU A 317 -7.33 25.07 -15.81
CA LEU A 317 -7.24 26.33 -15.06
C LEU A 317 -5.83 26.93 -15.09
N PHE A 318 -4.82 26.07 -15.20
CA PHE A 318 -3.42 26.46 -15.24
C PHE A 318 -2.76 25.94 -16.52
N GLU A 319 -1.96 26.80 -17.11
CA GLU A 319 -0.98 26.43 -18.13
C GLU A 319 0.38 26.21 -17.46
N GLU A 320 1.24 25.37 -18.06
CA GLU A 320 2.61 25.20 -17.58
C GLU A 320 3.33 26.55 -17.57
N ARG A 321 3.88 26.95 -16.43
CA ARG A 321 4.47 28.28 -16.24
C ARG A 321 5.82 28.45 -16.94
N GLY A 322 6.40 27.36 -17.46
CA GLY A 322 7.72 27.36 -18.10
C GLY A 322 8.88 27.61 -17.14
N HIS A 323 8.65 27.53 -15.83
CA HIS A 323 9.69 27.67 -14.82
C HIS A 323 10.51 26.39 -14.66
N ARG A 324 11.72 26.52 -14.10
CA ARG A 324 12.56 25.36 -13.77
C ARG A 324 11.93 24.43 -12.73
N SER A 325 11.15 24.99 -11.80
CA SER A 325 10.48 24.24 -10.73
C SER A 325 8.98 24.19 -10.93
N ARG A 326 8.41 22.98 -10.86
CA ARG A 326 6.97 22.71 -11.04
C ARG A 326 6.22 22.74 -9.71
N VAL A 327 5.13 23.50 -9.67
CA VAL A 327 4.23 23.65 -8.52
C VAL A 327 2.90 22.98 -8.86
N HIS A 328 2.52 21.94 -8.13
CA HIS A 328 1.24 21.26 -8.31
C HIS A 328 0.32 21.48 -7.10
N ILE A 329 -0.94 21.80 -7.38
CA ILE A 329 -1.99 21.91 -6.37
C ILE A 329 -2.71 20.57 -6.24
N VAL A 330 -2.92 20.13 -5.00
CA VAL A 330 -3.76 18.96 -4.68
C VAL A 330 -4.95 19.41 -3.84
N LEU A 331 -6.16 19.06 -4.28
CA LEU A 331 -7.41 19.39 -3.61
C LEU A 331 -8.18 18.12 -3.21
N PRO A 332 -8.02 17.62 -1.98
CA PRO A 332 -8.89 16.57 -1.45
C PRO A 332 -10.33 17.08 -1.37
N ALA A 333 -11.28 16.30 -1.88
CA ALA A 333 -12.68 16.69 -1.96
C ALA A 333 -13.62 15.54 -1.58
N PHE A 334 -14.65 15.86 -0.82
CA PHE A 334 -15.79 14.99 -0.57
C PHE A 334 -17.04 15.86 -0.37
N HIS A 335 -18.00 15.77 -1.29
CA HIS A 335 -19.19 16.63 -1.32
C HIS A 335 -18.88 18.14 -1.34
N ALA A 336 -17.94 18.55 -2.21
CA ALA A 336 -17.43 19.92 -2.31
C ALA A 336 -18.03 20.71 -3.50
N ARG A 337 -19.13 20.25 -4.10
CA ARG A 337 -19.73 20.88 -5.29
C ARG A 337 -19.97 22.39 -5.10
N ALA A 338 -20.47 22.79 -3.94
CA ALA A 338 -20.90 24.17 -3.67
C ALA A 338 -19.73 25.16 -3.58
N THR A 339 -18.57 24.70 -3.12
CA THR A 339 -17.41 25.53 -2.78
C THR A 339 -16.39 25.61 -3.91
N ILE A 340 -16.32 24.59 -4.78
CA ILE A 340 -15.38 24.55 -5.92
C ILE A 340 -15.37 25.86 -6.75
N PRO A 341 -16.51 26.46 -7.15
CA PRO A 341 -16.48 27.68 -7.96
C PRO A 341 -15.84 28.89 -7.24
N SER A 342 -15.92 28.93 -5.90
CA SER A 342 -15.27 29.95 -5.08
C SER A 342 -13.76 29.74 -5.09
N VAL A 343 -13.34 28.51 -4.76
CA VAL A 343 -11.93 28.10 -4.71
C VAL A 343 -11.22 28.37 -6.04
N VAL A 344 -11.83 27.97 -7.16
CA VAL A 344 -11.28 28.18 -8.51
C VAL A 344 -11.09 29.66 -8.83
N ARG A 345 -12.01 30.53 -8.39
CA ARG A 345 -11.95 31.98 -8.65
C ARG A 345 -10.87 32.67 -7.81
N GLU A 346 -10.64 32.20 -6.59
CA GLU A 346 -9.65 32.78 -5.66
C GLU A 346 -8.22 32.31 -5.96
N LEU A 347 -8.05 31.19 -6.67
CA LEU A 347 -6.75 30.69 -7.06
C LEU A 347 -5.99 31.72 -7.95
N PRO A 348 -4.80 32.20 -7.52
CA PRO A 348 -4.09 33.22 -8.28
C PRO A 348 -3.64 32.69 -9.65
N PRO A 349 -3.82 33.44 -10.75
CA PRO A 349 -3.35 33.01 -12.06
C PRO A 349 -1.82 32.84 -12.06
N ARG A 350 -1.32 31.89 -12.86
CA ARG A 350 0.12 31.57 -13.00
C ARG A 350 0.85 31.27 -11.69
N SER A 351 0.14 30.77 -10.68
CA SER A 351 0.72 30.40 -9.38
C SER A 351 1.10 28.92 -9.29
N ALA A 352 0.51 28.08 -10.14
CA ALA A 352 0.80 26.65 -10.26
C ALA A 352 0.88 26.23 -11.74
N ASP A 353 1.45 25.05 -11.98
CA ASP A 353 1.52 24.40 -13.29
C ASP A 353 0.36 23.44 -13.53
N ARG A 354 -0.16 22.83 -12.45
CA ARG A 354 -1.29 21.88 -12.50
C ARG A 354 -2.11 21.96 -11.22
N ALA A 355 -3.39 21.64 -11.32
CA ALA A 355 -4.27 21.46 -10.17
C ALA A 355 -5.08 20.17 -10.31
N LEU A 356 -4.95 19.31 -9.30
CA LEU A 356 -5.60 18.01 -9.24
C LEU A 356 -6.56 17.97 -8.06
N LEU A 357 -7.85 17.83 -8.34
CA LEU A 357 -8.85 17.49 -7.35
C LEU A 357 -8.93 15.97 -7.18
N VAL A 358 -8.83 15.52 -5.93
CA VAL A 358 -9.02 14.11 -5.57
C VAL A 358 -10.41 13.96 -4.95
N ASP A 359 -11.36 13.47 -5.75
CA ASP A 359 -12.73 13.21 -5.32
C ASP A 359 -12.83 11.85 -4.63
N ASP A 360 -13.06 11.85 -3.31
CA ASP A 360 -13.13 10.65 -2.46
C ASP A 360 -14.51 9.96 -2.54
N ALA A 361 -14.93 9.65 -3.78
CA ALA A 361 -16.19 9.03 -4.12
C ALA A 361 -17.44 9.83 -3.71
N SER A 362 -17.44 11.14 -3.97
CA SER A 362 -18.61 12.00 -3.76
C SER A 362 -19.84 11.48 -4.51
N THR A 363 -20.99 11.64 -3.87
CA THR A 363 -22.32 11.31 -4.43
C THR A 363 -23.01 12.50 -5.10
N ASP A 364 -22.48 13.70 -4.92
CA ASP A 364 -22.93 14.94 -5.58
C ASP A 364 -22.14 15.22 -6.87
N ALA A 365 -22.37 16.39 -7.48
CA ALA A 365 -21.72 16.80 -8.71
C ALA A 365 -20.30 17.39 -8.52
N THR A 366 -19.56 17.00 -7.46
CA THR A 366 -18.20 17.49 -7.17
C THR A 366 -17.25 17.30 -8.37
N THR A 367 -17.15 16.08 -8.91
CA THR A 367 -16.32 15.82 -10.11
C THR A 367 -16.72 16.71 -11.30
N VAL A 368 -18.01 16.94 -11.53
CA VAL A 368 -18.49 17.73 -12.67
C VAL A 368 -18.12 19.20 -12.49
N ALA A 369 -18.35 19.75 -11.29
CA ALA A 369 -18.00 21.12 -10.96
C ALA A 369 -16.49 21.37 -11.06
N ALA A 370 -15.67 20.40 -10.63
CA ALA A 370 -14.22 20.47 -10.71
C ALA A 370 -13.72 20.54 -12.16
N LEU A 371 -14.18 19.63 -13.02
CA LEU A 371 -13.80 19.61 -14.44
C LEU A 371 -14.26 20.87 -15.17
N ALA A 372 -15.47 21.36 -14.88
CA ALA A 372 -15.98 22.61 -15.45
C ALA A 372 -15.21 23.85 -14.95
N GLY A 373 -14.63 23.79 -13.75
CA GLY A 373 -13.75 24.83 -13.19
C GLY A 373 -12.28 24.71 -13.62
N GLY A 374 -11.96 23.82 -14.56
CA GLY A 374 -10.59 23.66 -15.07
C GLY A 374 -9.66 22.83 -14.19
N LEU A 375 -10.18 22.10 -13.20
CA LEU A 375 -9.40 21.19 -12.35
C LEU A 375 -9.39 19.78 -12.93
N ASP A 376 -8.22 19.15 -13.00
CA ASP A 376 -8.12 17.73 -13.28
C ASP A 376 -8.72 16.93 -12.11
N VAL A 377 -9.27 15.75 -12.40
CA VAL A 377 -9.94 14.94 -11.36
C VAL A 377 -9.42 13.51 -11.33
N LEU A 378 -8.97 13.08 -10.16
CA LEU A 378 -8.83 11.66 -9.80
C LEU A 378 -9.99 11.30 -8.86
N ARG A 379 -10.85 10.37 -9.25
CA ARG A 379 -12.00 9.95 -8.43
C ARG A 379 -11.77 8.56 -7.85
N HIS A 380 -11.75 8.47 -6.52
CA HIS A 380 -11.69 7.18 -5.85
C HIS A 380 -12.92 6.32 -6.15
N PRO A 381 -12.78 4.99 -6.27
CA PRO A 381 -13.91 4.09 -6.49
C PRO A 381 -14.89 4.02 -5.31
N VAL A 382 -14.36 4.19 -4.09
CA VAL A 382 -15.10 4.21 -2.82
C VAL A 382 -14.49 5.28 -1.92
N ASN A 383 -15.21 5.72 -0.89
CA ASN A 383 -14.67 6.69 0.08
C ASN A 383 -13.59 6.00 0.95
N LEU A 384 -12.35 6.47 0.85
CA LEU A 384 -11.19 5.92 1.56
C LEU A 384 -10.75 6.78 2.74
N GLY A 385 -11.24 8.01 2.82
CA GLY A 385 -10.95 8.97 3.86
C GLY A 385 -9.91 10.02 3.47
N TYR A 386 -9.89 11.09 4.26
CA TYR A 386 -9.09 12.30 4.02
C TYR A 386 -7.59 12.06 3.80
N GLY A 387 -6.96 11.19 4.58
CA GLY A 387 -5.55 10.83 4.42
C GLY A 387 -5.28 9.98 3.17
N ALA A 388 -6.24 9.14 2.75
CA ALA A 388 -6.13 8.43 1.48
C ALA A 388 -6.22 9.38 0.27
N ALA A 389 -7.15 10.34 0.29
CA ALA A 389 -7.26 11.36 -0.75
C ALA A 389 -5.97 12.18 -0.90
N GLN A 390 -5.39 12.61 0.23
CA GLN A 390 -4.06 13.25 0.23
C GLN A 390 -2.99 12.36 -0.39
N LYS A 391 -2.91 11.09 0.02
CA LYS A 391 -1.91 10.14 -0.51
C LYS A 391 -1.99 9.98 -2.02
N SER A 392 -3.19 9.78 -2.56
CA SER A 392 -3.40 9.65 -4.01
C SER A 392 -2.97 10.91 -4.75
N GLY A 393 -3.34 12.09 -4.24
CA GLY A 393 -2.95 13.37 -4.84
C GLY A 393 -1.44 13.61 -4.78
N TYR A 394 -0.80 13.32 -3.65
CA TYR A 394 0.64 13.50 -3.47
C TYR A 394 1.44 12.57 -4.37
N VAL A 395 1.04 11.29 -4.45
CA VAL A 395 1.64 10.35 -5.40
C VAL A 395 1.50 10.87 -6.82
N ARG A 396 0.29 11.27 -7.23
CA ARG A 396 0.08 11.70 -8.61
C ARG A 396 0.92 12.92 -8.96
N ALA A 397 0.96 13.91 -8.08
CA ALA A 397 1.79 15.09 -8.28
C ALA A 397 3.29 14.75 -8.39
N LEU A 398 3.81 13.83 -7.57
CA LEU A 398 5.21 13.39 -7.63
C LEU A 398 5.53 12.62 -8.91
N LEU A 399 4.63 11.73 -9.34
CA LEU A 399 4.76 10.99 -10.61
C LEU A 399 4.70 11.93 -11.83
N ASP A 400 3.94 13.03 -11.74
CA ASP A 400 3.85 14.09 -12.75
C ASP A 400 5.04 15.08 -12.71
N GLY A 401 5.99 14.87 -11.80
CA GLY A 401 7.21 15.66 -11.73
C GLY A 401 7.06 16.98 -10.97
N ALA A 402 6.17 17.07 -9.99
CA ALA A 402 6.16 18.20 -9.07
C ALA A 402 7.50 18.33 -8.33
N ASP A 403 7.96 19.57 -8.16
CA ASP A 403 9.05 19.94 -7.26
C ASP A 403 8.50 20.51 -5.94
N VAL A 404 7.35 21.18 -6.04
CA VAL A 404 6.60 21.71 -4.90
C VAL A 404 5.15 21.27 -5.01
N LEU A 405 4.63 20.76 -3.91
CA LEU A 405 3.22 20.40 -3.77
C LEU A 405 2.56 21.32 -2.77
N VAL A 406 1.36 21.80 -3.07
CA VAL A 406 0.55 22.57 -2.13
C VAL A 406 -0.84 21.95 -2.03
N MET A 407 -1.27 21.69 -0.80
CA MET A 407 -2.61 21.18 -0.53
C MET A 407 -3.54 22.36 -0.21
N VAL A 408 -4.58 22.51 -1.03
CA VAL A 408 -5.66 23.47 -0.83
C VAL A 408 -6.94 22.68 -0.61
N HIS A 409 -7.72 23.00 0.42
CA HIS A 409 -8.98 22.30 0.61
C HIS A 409 -10.02 22.73 -0.42
N ALA A 410 -10.80 21.77 -0.94
CA ALA A 410 -11.88 22.07 -1.87
C ALA A 410 -13.12 22.71 -1.20
N ASP A 411 -13.16 22.81 0.13
CA ASP A 411 -14.29 23.31 0.93
C ASP A 411 -14.19 24.80 1.29
N ASP A 412 -13.24 25.54 0.70
CA ASP A 412 -13.02 26.98 0.90
C ASP A 412 -12.75 27.39 2.38
N GLN A 413 -12.31 26.44 3.21
CA GLN A 413 -11.86 26.73 4.58
C GLN A 413 -10.52 27.50 4.62
N TYR A 414 -9.69 27.36 3.59
CA TYR A 414 -8.37 27.97 3.49
C TYR A 414 -8.30 28.86 2.25
N ASP A 415 -7.76 30.06 2.43
CA ASP A 415 -7.65 31.09 1.39
C ASP A 415 -6.72 30.64 0.24
N PRO A 416 -7.25 30.29 -0.94
CA PRO A 416 -6.44 29.89 -2.08
C PRO A 416 -5.56 31.03 -2.60
N GLY A 417 -5.89 32.29 -2.29
CA GLY A 417 -5.13 33.47 -2.66
C GLY A 417 -3.70 33.47 -2.11
N LEU A 418 -3.46 32.79 -1.00
CA LEU A 418 -2.15 32.69 -0.33
C LEU A 418 -1.22 31.64 -0.96
N LEU A 419 -1.56 31.08 -2.12
CA LEU A 419 -0.78 30.01 -2.75
C LEU A 419 0.69 30.38 -2.99
N ARG A 420 0.94 31.63 -3.38
CA ARG A 420 2.30 32.11 -3.68
C ARG A 420 3.13 32.23 -2.41
N GLU A 421 2.55 32.76 -1.36
CA GLU A 421 3.13 32.88 -0.02
C GLU A 421 3.45 31.50 0.55
N MET A 422 2.55 30.53 0.37
CA MET A 422 2.73 29.15 0.81
C MET A 422 3.86 28.42 0.09
N THR A 423 4.11 28.73 -1.19
CA THR A 423 5.11 28.04 -2.01
C THR A 423 6.46 28.74 -2.05
N ALA A 424 6.50 30.06 -1.83
CA ALA A 424 7.71 30.87 -1.92
C ALA A 424 8.88 30.38 -1.06
N PRO A 425 8.71 30.01 0.23
CA PRO A 425 9.83 29.53 1.05
C PRO A 425 10.45 28.24 0.51
N ILE A 426 9.67 27.36 -0.10
CA ILE A 426 10.17 26.11 -0.69
C ILE A 426 10.89 26.40 -2.00
N LEU A 427 10.31 27.25 -2.85
CA LEU A 427 10.92 27.67 -4.11
C LEU A 427 12.24 28.43 -3.91
N ALA A 428 12.35 29.19 -2.82
CA ALA A 428 13.59 29.85 -2.39
C ALA A 428 14.60 28.89 -1.75
N GLY A 429 14.22 27.64 -1.50
CA GLY A 429 15.05 26.65 -0.83
C GLY A 429 15.26 26.92 0.65
N GLU A 430 14.39 27.70 1.29
CA GLU A 430 14.45 28.08 2.71
C GLU A 430 13.69 27.10 3.61
N ALA A 431 12.65 26.46 3.07
CA ALA A 431 11.82 25.48 3.78
C ALA A 431 11.60 24.20 2.97
N ASP A 432 11.32 23.11 3.68
CA ASP A 432 10.89 21.83 3.09
C ASP A 432 9.38 21.59 3.35
N VAL A 433 8.83 22.24 4.37
CA VAL A 433 7.40 22.29 4.70
C VAL A 433 6.99 23.73 4.99
N VAL A 434 5.85 24.16 4.46
CA VAL A 434 5.19 25.41 4.86
C VAL A 434 3.82 25.08 5.42
N ILE A 435 3.48 25.64 6.59
CA ILE A 435 2.18 25.46 7.24
C ILE A 435 1.50 26.81 7.33
N GLY A 436 0.29 26.90 6.79
CA GLY A 436 -0.58 28.05 7.01
C GLY A 436 -1.13 27.96 8.42
N SER A 437 -0.75 28.85 9.34
CA SER A 437 -1.18 28.82 10.73
C SER A 437 -2.26 29.86 11.02
N ARG A 438 -3.34 29.41 11.65
CA ARG A 438 -4.42 30.29 12.14
C ARG A 438 -4.07 30.93 13.49
N LEU A 439 -3.09 30.35 14.19
CA LEU A 439 -2.68 30.73 15.55
C LEU A 439 -1.40 31.58 15.58
N LEU A 440 -0.81 31.90 14.42
CA LEU A 440 0.39 32.74 14.34
C LEU A 440 0.09 34.18 14.77
N GLU A 441 -1.02 34.74 14.28
CA GLU A 441 -1.57 36.03 14.71
C GLU A 441 -2.76 35.86 15.69
N ASP A 442 -3.30 34.65 15.81
CA ASP A 442 -4.42 34.23 16.67
C ASP A 442 -5.68 35.12 16.59
N HIS A 443 -6.20 35.33 15.37
CA HIS A 443 -7.51 35.96 15.14
C HIS A 443 -8.63 34.89 14.99
N THR A 444 -8.47 33.74 15.65
CA THR A 444 -9.33 32.56 15.44
C THR A 444 -10.76 32.74 15.93
N ALA A 445 -10.96 33.55 16.97
CA ALA A 445 -12.28 33.87 17.52
C ALA A 445 -13.13 34.69 16.53
N GLU A 446 -12.51 35.63 15.82
CA GLU A 446 -13.16 36.46 14.80
C GLU A 446 -13.60 35.62 13.59
N GLY A 447 -12.79 34.62 13.23
CA GLY A 447 -13.10 33.65 12.18
C GLY A 447 -14.06 32.51 12.58
N GLY A 448 -14.67 32.56 13.76
CA GLY A 448 -15.71 31.63 14.21
C GLY A 448 -15.22 30.30 14.80
N MET A 449 -13.95 30.16 15.17
CA MET A 449 -13.45 28.91 15.76
C MET A 449 -14.09 28.64 17.14
N PRO A 450 -14.70 27.45 17.37
CA PRO A 450 -15.20 27.08 18.68
C PRO A 450 -14.09 27.03 19.75
N ARG A 451 -14.33 27.62 20.93
CA ARG A 451 -13.34 27.69 22.03
C ARG A 451 -12.74 26.33 22.42
N TRP A 452 -13.54 25.26 22.42
CA TRP A 452 -13.05 23.92 22.76
C TRP A 452 -12.09 23.36 21.69
N LYS A 453 -12.25 23.72 20.41
CA LYS A 453 -11.30 23.38 19.34
C LYS A 453 -10.00 24.14 19.54
N TRP A 454 -10.07 25.43 19.85
CA TRP A 454 -8.90 26.26 20.17
C TRP A 454 -8.10 25.69 21.35
N VAL A 455 -8.77 25.36 22.48
CA VAL A 455 -8.11 24.77 23.66
C VAL A 455 -7.45 23.43 23.31
N GLY A 456 -8.17 22.54 22.62
CA GLY A 456 -7.63 21.26 22.19
C GLY A 456 -6.41 21.42 21.28
N ASN A 457 -6.46 22.38 20.35
CA ASN A 457 -5.38 22.70 19.43
C ASN A 457 -4.13 23.19 20.16
N ARG A 458 -4.25 24.19 21.04
CA ARG A 458 -3.12 24.70 21.83
C ARG A 458 -2.50 23.63 22.72
N ALA A 459 -3.35 22.81 23.37
CA ALA A 459 -2.88 21.74 24.25
C ALA A 459 -2.10 20.66 23.47
N LEU A 460 -2.63 20.19 22.34
CA LEU A 460 -1.95 19.21 21.50
C LEU A 460 -0.67 19.78 20.89
N THR A 461 -0.72 20.99 20.33
CA THR A 461 0.45 21.70 19.78
C THR A 461 1.57 21.82 20.80
N ALA A 462 1.27 22.12 22.07
CA ALA A 462 2.28 22.19 23.13
C ALA A 462 2.95 20.83 23.41
N VAL A 463 2.18 19.74 23.35
CA VAL A 463 2.72 18.37 23.49
C VAL A 463 3.56 18.01 22.26
N GLU A 464 3.10 18.34 21.07
CA GLU A 464 3.76 18.07 19.79
C GLU A 464 5.11 18.79 19.70
N ASN A 465 5.15 20.09 19.98
CA ASN A 465 6.40 20.86 20.04
C ASN A 465 7.41 20.23 21.00
N ARG A 466 6.96 19.80 22.18
CA ARG A 466 7.84 19.14 23.16
C ARG A 466 8.40 17.81 22.65
N VAL A 467 7.57 16.98 22.00
CA VAL A 467 7.98 15.65 21.54
C VAL A 467 8.81 15.70 20.26
N LEU A 468 8.43 16.57 19.32
CA LEU A 468 9.08 16.71 18.01
C LEU A 468 10.30 17.63 18.06
N GLY A 469 10.44 18.44 19.11
CA GLY A 469 11.57 19.37 19.27
C GLY A 469 11.45 20.58 18.35
N ALA A 470 10.24 21.06 18.12
CA ALA A 470 9.94 22.21 17.26
C ALA A 470 9.18 23.30 18.05
N HIS A 471 8.97 24.44 17.40
CA HIS A 471 8.35 25.63 18.01
C HIS A 471 7.27 26.22 17.10
N LEU A 472 6.37 25.36 16.60
CA LEU A 472 5.29 25.76 15.71
C LEU A 472 4.13 26.37 16.49
N SER A 473 3.46 27.34 15.87
CA SER A 473 2.25 27.96 16.41
C SER A 473 1.02 27.03 16.34
N GLU A 474 0.95 26.16 15.32
CA GLU A 474 -0.14 25.20 15.12
C GLU A 474 0.29 23.97 14.28
N TYR A 475 -0.14 22.76 14.66
CA TYR A 475 0.05 21.54 13.83
C TYR A 475 -1.21 21.11 13.06
N HIS A 476 -2.38 21.60 13.45
CA HIS A 476 -3.69 21.08 13.04
C HIS A 476 -4.34 21.84 11.89
N SER A 477 -3.58 22.70 11.21
CA SER A 477 -4.02 23.37 10.00
C SER A 477 -3.81 22.49 8.77
N GLY A 478 -4.83 22.39 7.93
CA GLY A 478 -4.78 21.65 6.67
C GLY A 478 -3.95 22.36 5.60
N TYR A 479 -3.84 23.69 5.59
CA TYR A 479 -3.12 24.36 4.50
C TYR A 479 -1.61 24.13 4.59
N ARG A 480 -1.06 23.29 3.71
CA ARG A 480 0.34 22.89 3.76
C ARG A 480 0.96 22.83 2.37
N ALA A 481 2.22 23.21 2.28
CA ALA A 481 3.06 22.94 1.12
C ALA A 481 4.27 22.09 1.51
N PHE A 482 4.73 21.26 0.58
CA PHE A 482 5.83 20.32 0.77
C PHE A 482 6.79 20.39 -0.43
N SER A 483 8.10 20.29 -0.16
CA SER A 483 9.06 19.95 -1.20
C SER A 483 8.88 18.49 -1.62
N ALA A 484 9.04 18.23 -2.92
CA ALA A 484 8.97 16.88 -3.45
C ALA A 484 10.06 15.98 -2.87
N ASP A 485 11.26 16.52 -2.63
CA ASP A 485 12.39 15.81 -2.03
C ASP A 485 12.06 15.30 -0.62
N LEU A 486 11.39 16.12 0.20
CA LEU A 486 10.94 15.69 1.52
C LEU A 486 9.94 14.53 1.41
N LEU A 487 8.92 14.67 0.57
CA LEU A 487 7.89 13.65 0.37
C LEU A 487 8.47 12.33 -0.14
N ARG A 488 9.40 12.38 -1.10
CA ARG A 488 10.14 11.20 -1.61
C ARG A 488 11.00 10.56 -0.52
N SER A 489 11.47 11.33 0.46
CA SER A 489 12.28 10.78 1.53
C SER A 489 11.46 10.00 2.56
N ILE A 490 10.18 10.32 2.81
CA ILE A 490 9.37 9.78 3.92
C ILE A 490 8.35 8.72 3.48
N PRO A 491 8.06 7.69 4.30
CA PRO A 491 7.16 6.60 3.91
C PRO A 491 5.69 6.97 4.18
N PHE A 492 5.24 8.11 3.65
CA PHE A 492 3.90 8.65 3.95
C PHE A 492 2.76 7.72 3.50
N LEU A 493 3.00 6.85 2.51
CA LEU A 493 2.03 5.84 2.09
C LEU A 493 1.71 4.78 3.16
N ARG A 494 2.59 4.62 4.17
CA ARG A 494 2.35 3.75 5.34
C ARG A 494 1.47 4.40 6.41
N ASN A 495 1.16 5.69 6.27
CA ASN A 495 0.34 6.44 7.21
C ASN A 495 -1.14 6.04 7.09
N ALA A 496 -1.91 6.39 8.12
CA ALA A 496 -3.35 6.12 8.17
C ALA A 496 -4.09 6.82 7.02
N ASP A 497 -5.26 6.29 6.67
CA ASP A 497 -6.12 6.84 5.62
C ASP A 497 -7.05 7.98 6.13
N GLY A 498 -7.10 8.22 7.45
CA GLY A 498 -7.94 9.26 8.07
C GLY A 498 -7.15 10.48 8.56
N PHE A 499 -7.83 11.39 9.28
CA PHE A 499 -7.29 12.69 9.74
C PHE A 499 -5.96 12.65 10.51
N VAL A 500 -5.60 11.55 11.18
CA VAL A 500 -4.30 11.45 11.87
C VAL A 500 -3.11 11.40 10.91
N PHE A 501 -3.34 11.18 9.61
CA PHE A 501 -2.34 11.26 8.56
C PHE A 501 -1.47 12.52 8.69
N ASP A 502 -2.09 13.67 8.89
CA ASP A 502 -1.47 14.98 9.04
C ASP A 502 -0.41 15.01 10.16
N GLN A 503 -0.70 14.38 11.30
CA GLN A 503 0.26 14.32 12.39
C GLN A 503 1.38 13.32 12.13
N GLN A 504 1.08 12.25 11.39
CA GLN A 504 2.08 11.24 11.02
C GLN A 504 3.09 11.78 10.02
N ILE A 505 2.63 12.54 9.02
CA ILE A 505 3.52 13.13 8.02
C ILE A 505 4.39 14.24 8.61
N LEU A 506 3.86 15.08 9.52
CA LEU A 506 4.66 16.09 10.23
C LEU A 506 5.69 15.45 11.19
N ALA A 507 5.32 14.38 11.88
CA ALA A 507 6.28 13.62 12.67
C ALA A 507 7.39 13.01 11.80
N GLN A 508 7.06 12.52 10.60
CA GLN A 508 8.04 12.04 9.63
C GLN A 508 8.96 13.17 9.13
N ALA A 509 8.41 14.35 8.84
CA ALA A 509 9.17 15.52 8.45
C ALA A 509 10.16 15.95 9.56
N ALA A 510 9.69 16.02 10.81
CA ALA A 510 10.54 16.31 11.96
C ALA A 510 11.64 15.26 12.15
N ALA A 511 11.36 13.98 11.91
CA ALA A 511 12.38 12.91 11.95
C ALA A 511 13.48 13.09 10.90
N ARG A 512 13.19 13.77 9.79
CA ARG A 512 14.16 14.08 8.73
C ARG A 512 14.85 15.42 8.90
N GLY A 513 14.57 16.13 9.99
CA GLY A 513 15.13 17.47 10.22
C GLY A 513 14.66 18.48 9.16
N ALA A 514 13.46 18.28 8.62
CA ALA A 514 12.86 19.18 7.65
C ALA A 514 12.78 20.61 8.21
N ARG A 515 13.09 21.59 7.37
CA ARG A 515 12.92 23.01 7.69
C ARG A 515 11.46 23.37 7.51
N VAL A 516 10.85 23.93 8.56
CA VAL A 516 9.43 24.27 8.56
C VAL A 516 9.28 25.78 8.67
N ALA A 517 8.50 26.38 7.78
CA ALA A 517 8.08 27.77 7.86
C ALA A 517 6.57 27.86 8.13
N GLU A 518 6.14 28.95 8.76
CA GLU A 518 4.73 29.24 9.03
C GLU A 518 4.31 30.51 8.29
N VAL A 519 3.12 30.49 7.69
CA VAL A 519 2.48 31.66 7.06
C VAL A 519 1.19 31.94 7.83
N ALA A 520 0.96 33.19 8.25
CA ALA A 520 -0.29 33.54 8.90
C ALA A 520 -1.45 33.41 7.90
N ILE A 521 -2.53 32.75 8.31
CA ILE A 521 -3.73 32.58 7.47
C ILE A 521 -5.00 32.98 8.23
N PRO A 522 -6.03 33.49 7.53
CA PRO A 522 -7.31 33.79 8.14
C PRO A 522 -8.03 32.50 8.58
N THR A 523 -8.93 32.62 9.55
CA THR A 523 -9.81 31.53 9.98
C THR A 523 -11.18 31.69 9.32
N ARG A 524 -11.64 30.68 8.56
CA ARG A 524 -12.97 30.65 7.92
C ARG A 524 -13.78 29.46 8.44
N TYR A 525 -14.71 29.69 9.38
CA TYR A 525 -15.74 28.71 9.78
C TYR A 525 -17.12 29.19 9.31
N PHE A 526 -17.70 28.48 8.35
CA PHE A 526 -19.05 28.72 7.82
C PHE A 526 -19.79 27.39 7.62
N GLU A 527 -21.11 27.44 7.37
CA GLU A 527 -22.00 26.27 7.39
C GLU A 527 -21.62 25.22 6.33
N GLU A 528 -21.17 25.68 5.17
CA GLU A 528 -20.78 24.85 4.03
C GLU A 528 -19.35 24.28 4.15
N ALA A 529 -18.53 24.78 5.08
CA ALA A 529 -17.18 24.26 5.32
C ALA A 529 -17.21 22.97 6.14
N SER A 530 -16.38 22.00 5.76
CA SER A 530 -16.32 20.74 6.51
C SER A 530 -15.71 20.97 7.89
N SER A 531 -16.42 20.54 8.95
CA SER A 531 -15.92 20.63 10.32
C SER A 531 -16.17 19.34 11.09
N ILE A 532 -15.12 18.82 11.73
CA ILE A 532 -15.24 17.64 12.59
C ILE A 532 -15.97 17.98 13.89
N GLY A 533 -16.88 17.08 14.30
CA GLY A 533 -17.59 17.16 15.58
C GLY A 533 -16.74 16.71 16.78
N LEU A 534 -17.21 16.99 18.00
CA LEU A 534 -16.46 16.78 19.24
C LEU A 534 -15.94 15.34 19.44
N ARG A 535 -16.78 14.31 19.20
CA ARG A 535 -16.38 12.90 19.34
C ARG A 535 -15.23 12.55 18.39
N THR A 536 -15.32 13.02 17.15
CA THR A 536 -14.27 12.83 16.14
C THR A 536 -13.00 13.56 16.53
N SER A 537 -13.09 14.78 17.06
CA SER A 537 -11.94 15.55 17.56
C SER A 537 -11.23 14.86 18.73
N ILE A 538 -11.97 14.27 19.67
CA ILE A 538 -11.37 13.51 20.79
C ILE A 538 -10.64 12.27 20.25
N ALA A 539 -11.29 11.50 19.37
CA ALA A 539 -10.67 10.33 18.75
C ALA A 539 -9.42 10.71 17.95
N TYR A 540 -9.44 11.84 17.25
CA TYR A 540 -8.28 12.43 16.58
C TYR A 540 -7.15 12.76 17.58
N GLY A 541 -7.44 13.49 18.65
CA GLY A 541 -6.43 13.83 19.68
C GLY A 541 -5.77 12.61 20.32
N VAL A 542 -6.53 11.57 20.65
CA VAL A 542 -5.98 10.30 21.17
C VAL A 542 -5.07 9.62 20.16
N ARG A 543 -5.46 9.59 18.87
CA ARG A 543 -4.64 9.02 17.79
C ARG A 543 -3.36 9.82 17.57
N THR A 544 -3.42 11.15 17.69
CA THR A 544 -2.26 12.05 17.64
C THR A 544 -1.26 11.70 18.75
N LEU A 545 -1.70 11.58 20.00
CA LEU A 545 -0.84 11.16 21.12
C LEU A 545 -0.22 9.78 20.89
N GLY A 546 -0.98 8.85 20.29
CA GLY A 546 -0.47 7.55 19.88
C GLY A 546 0.62 7.62 18.80
N ALA A 547 0.48 8.53 17.83
CA ALA A 547 1.50 8.79 16.81
C ALA A 547 2.80 9.36 17.43
N LEU A 548 2.67 10.34 18.33
CA LEU A 548 3.80 10.93 19.06
C LEU A 548 4.52 9.91 19.95
N THR A 549 3.77 9.03 20.61
CA THR A 549 4.35 7.95 21.42
C THR A 549 5.18 7.01 20.55
N ARG A 550 4.66 6.60 19.37
CA ARG A 550 5.41 5.77 18.42
C ARG A 550 6.67 6.49 17.92
N PHE A 551 6.57 7.77 17.61
CA PHE A 551 7.72 8.60 17.22
C PHE A 551 8.79 8.63 18.32
N ALA A 552 8.40 8.92 19.57
CA ALA A 552 9.31 8.99 20.70
C ALA A 552 9.99 7.64 21.01
N LEU A 553 9.27 6.53 20.88
CA LEU A 553 9.83 5.18 21.01
C LEU A 553 10.83 4.87 19.90
N ASP A 554 10.52 5.26 18.66
CA ASP A 554 11.42 5.05 17.51
C ASP A 554 12.76 5.77 17.69
N ARG A 555 12.72 7.04 18.12
CA ARG A 555 13.94 7.80 18.47
C ARG A 555 14.78 7.17 19.57
N ARG A 556 14.18 6.32 20.42
CA ARG A 556 14.87 5.57 21.48
C ARG A 556 15.34 4.17 21.03
N GLY A 557 15.29 3.88 19.72
CA GLY A 557 15.80 2.63 19.14
C GLY A 557 14.74 1.54 18.94
N VAL A 558 13.48 1.78 19.31
CA VAL A 558 12.38 0.85 19.05
C VAL A 558 11.94 1.05 17.59
N ARG A 559 12.62 0.42 16.62
CA ARG A 559 12.39 0.62 15.17
C ARG A 559 10.95 0.35 14.71
N TRP A 560 10.07 1.33 14.83
CA TRP A 560 8.73 1.39 14.28
C TRP A 560 8.77 1.61 12.77
N ALA A 561 7.71 1.20 12.06
CA ALA A 561 7.63 1.35 10.61
C ALA A 561 7.50 2.81 10.13
N LEU A 562 7.15 3.74 11.03
CA LEU A 562 6.79 5.12 10.69
C LEU A 562 7.98 5.96 10.22
N LEU A 563 9.18 5.76 10.78
CA LEU A 563 10.36 6.61 10.52
C LEU A 563 11.41 5.96 9.63
N ARG A 564 11.10 4.77 9.10
CA ARG A 564 11.99 4.04 8.19
C ARG A 564 12.01 4.69 6.81
N ARG A 565 12.90 4.23 5.93
CA ARG A 565 12.89 4.66 4.53
C ARG A 565 11.69 4.08 3.76
N PRO A 566 11.21 4.80 2.74
CA PRO A 566 10.26 4.27 1.79
C PRO A 566 10.74 2.96 1.17
N ALA A 567 9.78 2.09 0.85
CA ALA A 567 10.06 0.87 0.11
C ALA A 567 10.07 1.10 -1.40
N ALA A 568 9.35 2.12 -1.87
CA ALA A 568 9.26 2.49 -3.27
C ALA A 568 9.93 3.84 -3.50
N ASP A 569 10.48 4.02 -4.71
CA ASP A 569 10.86 5.32 -5.21
C ASP A 569 9.67 5.99 -5.90
N LEU A 570 9.44 7.27 -5.60
CA LEU A 570 8.42 8.12 -6.21
C LEU A 570 9.09 9.05 -7.23
N ALA A 571 9.89 8.44 -8.11
CA ALA A 571 10.51 9.13 -9.21
C ALA A 571 9.46 9.47 -10.30
N PRO A 572 9.60 10.61 -10.99
CA PRO A 572 8.76 10.91 -12.15
C PRO A 572 8.87 9.78 -13.18
N ALA A 573 7.78 9.48 -13.87
CA ALA A 573 7.88 8.61 -15.04
C ALA A 573 8.89 9.23 -16.04
N PRO A 574 9.78 8.45 -16.68
CA PRO A 574 10.61 8.99 -17.75
C PRO A 574 9.69 9.66 -18.77
N ALA A 575 10.00 10.91 -19.13
CA ALA A 575 9.15 11.71 -20.00
C ALA A 575 8.80 10.90 -21.24
N ARG A 576 7.51 10.55 -21.41
CA ARG A 576 7.03 10.03 -22.70
C ARG A 576 7.39 11.11 -23.72
N ALA A 577 8.23 10.76 -24.71
CA ALA A 577 8.51 11.63 -25.82
C ALA A 577 7.17 12.14 -26.36
N ALA A 578 7.02 13.46 -26.44
CA ALA A 578 5.82 14.06 -27.02
C ALA A 578 5.58 13.38 -28.39
N PRO A 579 4.35 12.97 -28.72
CA PRO A 579 4.08 12.47 -30.06
C PRO A 579 4.53 13.55 -31.03
N ALA A 580 5.45 13.19 -31.94
CA ALA A 580 5.86 14.08 -33.01
C ALA A 580 4.58 14.58 -33.69
N ALA A 581 4.39 15.89 -33.73
CA ALA A 581 3.28 16.49 -34.45
C ALA A 581 3.31 15.96 -35.89
N ALA A 582 2.24 15.25 -36.27
CA ALA A 582 2.04 14.73 -37.61
C ALA A 582 1.63 15.85 -38.57
#